data_AF-A0A163BC70-F1
#
_entry.id   AF-A0A163BC70-F1
#
_cell.length_a   1.000
_cell.length_b   1.000
_cell.length_c   1.000
_cell.angle_alpha   90.00
_cell.angle_beta   90.00
_cell.angle_gamma   90.00
#
_symmetry.space_group_name_H-M   'P 1'
#
loop_
_entity.id
_entity.type
_entity.pdbx_description
1 polymer ?
#
loop_
_entity_poly.entity_id
_entity_poly.type
_entity_poly.pdbx_seq_one_letter_code
_entity_poly.pdbx_strand_id
1 'polypeptide(L)'
;MILPVFLAAFAAGFAGIVAAAPSDAGDLFIAERGWCLAREAPVVAGVAPCDGADPRQRWRADGGTLRPADAPALCLTARPDAAPALADCDGSGAQRWDPDGGALVGATGALALTRDNRLAVRAGDAAAPGQRWERLSTLAAQVDAARDVVVRYPLDAGDVAAVALERARHVVNQLTPPPAPLPVPRDVSGFPGAVPADAPRVVATVTMELRFRRFAHVGWTQKPQNWLATGLYAPAGETVSVTLPDDAAPGLFLRIGAHRDVIVRTKPGETLRRFADLNYVVPLRPGVNLVRSQYGGLLIVESRVPAAARVELTIGGAVHAPHFRLGRDDAAAWRRAREAPAPWAVLEGDEAVLVVPSDEVRALDDAAAVMRAYDEAQRAAQHLAGFDGSSARHPRLQGRQWFVADVQLSHGYGHAGFPIMTHLDWRLARVDAASNWGVMHETGHNYQAFCLWATRYGLESTVNLIPLFVAETLRGQPALIGTLRFSKAIAKLGPGFDFDRDADKEDKLVFLAQLRYAFPEQGWEIFRRLNRRYRELPADEQRAICASEARQVDTLFELLSDVVGRDLSLHFLNWGVPVSAAALARVGARGLPAPTFPTWLVNPE
;
A
#
# COMPACT_ATOMS: atom_id res chain seq x y z
N MET A 1 -46.21 -43.24 -23.80
CA MET A 1 -46.37 -42.20 -24.84
C MET A 1 -45.86 -40.90 -24.24
N ILE A 2 -44.70 -40.30 -24.54
CA ILE A 2 -43.58 -40.52 -25.46
C ILE A 2 -42.32 -40.07 -24.67
N LEU A 3 -41.19 -40.77 -24.88
CA LEU A 3 -39.87 -40.62 -24.23
C LEU A 3 -39.02 -39.45 -24.84
N PRO A 4 -37.87 -39.10 -24.24
CA PRO A 4 -37.02 -37.94 -24.52
C PRO A 4 -35.86 -38.22 -25.49
N VAL A 5 -35.33 -37.16 -26.13
CA VAL A 5 -34.04 -37.09 -26.85
C VAL A 5 -33.64 -35.59 -26.78
N PHE A 6 -32.51 -35.15 -26.23
CA PHE A 6 -31.14 -35.32 -26.72
C PHE A 6 -30.12 -35.05 -25.60
N LEU A 7 -29.34 -36.07 -25.26
CA LEU A 7 -27.98 -35.98 -24.73
C LEU A 7 -27.06 -36.34 -25.92
N ALA A 8 -26.19 -35.43 -26.37
CA ALA A 8 -24.93 -35.69 -27.09
C ALA A 8 -24.49 -34.48 -27.93
N ALA A 9 -23.53 -33.69 -27.42
CA ALA A 9 -22.50 -33.00 -28.20
C ALA A 9 -21.49 -32.34 -27.23
N PHE A 10 -20.71 -33.16 -26.54
CA PHE A 10 -19.53 -32.70 -25.78
C PHE A 10 -18.34 -33.55 -26.23
N ALA A 11 -17.75 -33.19 -27.36
CA ALA A 11 -16.41 -33.56 -27.81
C ALA A 11 -16.14 -32.96 -29.20
N ALA A 12 -15.66 -31.71 -29.26
CA ALA A 12 -14.80 -31.19 -30.32
C ALA A 12 -14.53 -29.69 -30.08
N GLY A 13 -13.26 -29.30 -30.02
CA GLY A 13 -12.84 -27.91 -30.26
C GLY A 13 -12.52 -27.05 -29.04
N PHE A 14 -11.57 -27.46 -28.20
CA PHE A 14 -10.75 -26.49 -27.46
C PHE A 14 -9.77 -25.83 -28.44
N ALA A 15 -10.23 -24.81 -29.15
CA ALA A 15 -9.39 -23.90 -29.92
C ALA A 15 -10.12 -22.55 -30.03
N GLY A 16 -9.47 -21.48 -29.55
CA GLY A 16 -9.90 -20.10 -29.82
C GLY A 16 -10.69 -19.40 -28.71
N ILE A 17 -10.07 -19.12 -27.57
CA ILE A 17 -10.52 -18.05 -26.66
C ILE A 17 -9.33 -17.16 -26.28
N VAL A 18 -8.60 -16.73 -27.31
CA VAL A 18 -8.30 -15.33 -27.60
C VAL A 18 -8.37 -15.32 -29.12
N ALA A 19 -9.56 -15.13 -29.71
CA ALA A 19 -9.56 -14.77 -31.12
C ALA A 19 -8.70 -13.50 -31.19
N ALA A 20 -7.57 -13.58 -31.90
CA ALA A 20 -6.88 -12.39 -32.35
C ALA A 20 -7.99 -11.45 -32.82
N ALA A 21 -8.09 -10.26 -32.22
CA ALA A 21 -9.05 -9.30 -32.70
C ALA A 21 -8.87 -9.25 -34.23
N PRO A 22 -9.95 -9.28 -35.04
CA PRO A 22 -9.81 -9.22 -36.49
C PRO A 22 -8.79 -8.13 -36.80
N SER A 23 -7.88 -8.35 -37.76
CA SER A 23 -6.72 -7.48 -38.05
C SER A 23 -7.06 -5.97 -38.08
N ASP A 24 -8.33 -5.66 -38.34
CA ASP A 24 -8.92 -4.34 -38.40
C ASP A 24 -9.10 -3.65 -37.05
N ALA A 25 -9.15 -4.36 -35.91
CA ALA A 25 -9.42 -3.76 -34.60
C ALA A 25 -8.18 -3.10 -33.94
N GLY A 26 -6.97 -3.39 -34.43
CA GLY A 26 -5.71 -2.96 -33.80
C GLY A 26 -5.37 -3.74 -32.51
N ASP A 27 -4.16 -3.51 -32.01
CA ASP A 27 -3.57 -4.18 -30.85
C ASP A 27 -3.33 -3.20 -29.69
N LEU A 28 -3.06 -3.70 -28.49
CA LEU A 28 -2.63 -2.88 -27.35
C LEU A 28 -1.12 -2.97 -27.21
N PHE A 29 -0.49 -1.83 -26.93
CA PHE A 29 0.93 -1.75 -26.59
C PHE A 29 1.06 -1.50 -25.10
N ILE A 30 1.65 -2.46 -24.38
CA ILE A 30 1.61 -2.55 -22.92
C ILE A 30 3.03 -2.37 -22.40
N ALA A 31 3.23 -1.35 -21.58
CA ALA A 31 4.50 -1.11 -20.92
C ALA A 31 4.82 -2.20 -19.89
N GLU A 32 6.10 -2.38 -19.56
CA GLU A 32 6.53 -3.30 -18.49
C GLU A 32 5.79 -3.06 -17.16
N ARG A 33 5.48 -1.79 -16.86
CA ARG A 33 4.74 -1.34 -15.67
C ARG A 33 3.20 -1.45 -15.78
N GLY A 34 2.67 -2.10 -16.81
CA GLY A 34 1.23 -2.40 -16.95
C GLY A 34 0.35 -1.26 -17.48
N TRP A 35 0.96 -0.20 -18.04
CA TRP A 35 0.23 0.91 -18.68
C TRP A 35 0.07 0.66 -20.18
N CYS A 36 -1.09 0.99 -20.72
CA CYS A 36 -1.37 0.86 -22.14
C CYS A 36 -1.14 2.20 -22.85
N LEU A 37 -0.49 2.16 -24.01
CA LEU A 37 -0.38 3.29 -24.91
C LEU A 37 -1.78 3.73 -25.34
N ALA A 38 -2.10 5.01 -25.19
CA ALA A 38 -3.45 5.53 -25.39
C ALA A 38 -3.45 6.88 -26.11
N ARG A 39 -4.52 7.15 -26.85
CA ARG A 39 -4.83 8.46 -27.41
C ARG A 39 -5.60 9.29 -26.37
N GLU A 40 -4.95 10.29 -25.79
CA GLU A 40 -5.56 11.16 -24.75
C GLU A 40 -6.43 12.25 -25.35
N ALA A 41 -6.05 12.75 -26.52
CA ALA A 41 -6.77 13.76 -27.30
C ALA A 41 -6.53 13.51 -28.81
N PRO A 42 -7.20 14.23 -29.73
CA PRO A 42 -7.05 14.00 -31.17
C PRO A 42 -5.60 13.95 -31.66
N VAL A 43 -4.73 14.79 -31.10
CA VAL A 43 -3.31 14.90 -31.50
C VAL A 43 -2.32 14.53 -30.39
N VAL A 44 -2.80 13.99 -29.26
CA VAL A 44 -1.98 13.72 -28.07
C VAL A 44 -1.93 12.22 -27.79
N ALA A 45 -0.71 11.69 -27.75
CA ALA A 45 -0.42 10.33 -27.30
C ALA A 45 0.03 10.37 -25.82
N GLY A 46 -0.44 9.41 -25.05
CA GLY A 46 -0.12 9.25 -23.65
C GLY A 46 -0.35 7.81 -23.19
N VAL A 47 -0.67 7.63 -21.92
CA VAL A 47 -0.93 6.29 -21.37
C VAL A 47 -2.16 6.29 -20.48
N ALA A 48 -2.82 5.14 -20.42
CA ALA A 48 -3.94 4.90 -19.52
C ALA A 48 -3.80 3.53 -18.86
N PRO A 49 -4.49 3.29 -17.71
CA PRO A 49 -4.68 1.93 -17.23
C PRO A 49 -5.27 1.08 -18.34
N CYS A 50 -4.72 -0.11 -18.54
CA CYS A 50 -5.13 -0.98 -19.62
C CYS A 50 -6.60 -1.36 -19.51
N ASP A 51 -7.36 -1.06 -20.56
CA ASP A 51 -8.77 -1.39 -20.74
C ASP A 51 -8.96 -1.99 -22.13
N GLY A 52 -9.22 -3.30 -22.15
CA GLY A 52 -9.48 -4.04 -23.39
C GLY A 52 -10.69 -3.51 -24.17
N ALA A 53 -11.60 -2.75 -23.57
CA ALA A 53 -12.75 -2.18 -24.27
C ALA A 53 -12.51 -0.76 -24.80
N ASP A 54 -11.43 -0.07 -24.41
CA ASP A 54 -11.19 1.31 -24.81
C ASP A 54 -10.58 1.39 -26.22
N PRO A 55 -11.31 1.90 -27.24
CA PRO A 55 -10.80 1.98 -28.61
C PRO A 55 -9.60 2.92 -28.74
N ARG A 56 -9.41 3.87 -27.81
CA ARG A 56 -8.28 4.80 -27.80
C ARG A 56 -6.95 4.12 -27.46
N GLN A 57 -7.01 2.89 -26.94
CA GLN A 57 -5.83 2.09 -26.60
C GLN A 57 -5.44 1.12 -27.73
N ARG A 58 -6.14 1.16 -28.87
CA ARG A 58 -5.91 0.28 -30.00
C ARG A 58 -5.04 0.93 -31.07
N TRP A 59 -4.02 0.20 -31.51
CA TRP A 59 -3.01 0.67 -32.44
C TRP A 59 -2.74 -0.34 -33.54
N ARG A 60 -2.56 0.14 -34.76
CA ARG A 60 -2.15 -0.65 -35.91
C ARG A 60 -0.67 -0.41 -36.17
N ALA A 61 0.09 -1.50 -36.27
CA ALA A 61 1.47 -1.50 -36.69
C ALA A 61 1.54 -1.93 -38.16
N ASP A 62 1.89 -1.01 -39.06
CA ASP A 62 2.05 -1.29 -40.50
C ASP A 62 3.21 -0.49 -41.08
N GLY A 63 4.07 -1.15 -41.87
CA GLY A 63 5.21 -0.53 -42.55
C GLY A 63 6.19 0.18 -41.61
N GLY A 64 6.31 -0.28 -40.36
CA GLY A 64 7.12 0.40 -39.33
C GLY A 64 6.50 1.69 -38.78
N THR A 65 5.21 1.94 -39.00
CA THR A 65 4.47 3.07 -38.40
C THR A 65 3.45 2.56 -37.38
N LEU A 66 3.19 3.37 -36.35
CA LEU A 66 2.20 3.07 -35.32
C LEU A 66 1.03 4.07 -35.40
N ARG A 67 -0.18 3.58 -35.69
CA ARG A 67 -1.36 4.41 -35.97
C ARG A 67 -2.49 4.08 -35.01
N PRO A 68 -3.22 5.05 -34.44
CA PRO A 68 -4.44 4.74 -33.69
C PRO A 68 -5.45 4.03 -34.59
N ALA A 69 -6.05 2.94 -34.11
CA ALA A 69 -7.01 2.16 -34.89
C ALA A 69 -8.29 2.98 -35.20
N ASP A 70 -8.64 3.93 -34.34
CA ASP A 70 -9.78 4.83 -34.48
C ASP A 70 -9.46 6.14 -35.23
N ALA A 71 -8.19 6.38 -35.58
CA ALA A 71 -7.74 7.56 -36.33
C ALA A 71 -6.58 7.19 -37.28
N PRO A 72 -6.83 6.39 -38.33
CA PRO A 72 -5.78 5.79 -39.16
C PRO A 72 -5.01 6.77 -40.04
N ALA A 73 -5.47 8.03 -40.16
CA ALA A 73 -4.75 9.10 -40.85
C ALA A 73 -3.55 9.64 -40.05
N LEU A 74 -3.51 9.35 -38.74
CA LEU A 74 -2.47 9.85 -37.83
C LEU A 74 -1.44 8.77 -37.51
N CYS A 75 -0.19 9.19 -37.37
CA CYS A 75 0.95 8.38 -36.99
C CYS A 75 1.57 8.90 -35.69
N LEU A 76 1.96 7.98 -34.81
CA LEU A 76 2.77 8.30 -33.63
C LEU A 76 4.10 8.89 -34.10
N THR A 77 4.33 10.14 -33.78
CA THR A 77 5.49 10.92 -34.21
C THR A 77 6.37 11.22 -33.01
N ALA A 78 7.61 10.79 -33.07
CA ALA A 78 8.63 11.08 -32.07
C ALA A 78 8.97 12.58 -32.06
N ARG A 79 9.12 13.13 -30.84
CA ARG A 79 9.63 14.48 -30.62
C ARG A 79 10.84 14.41 -29.69
N PRO A 80 12.05 14.81 -30.12
CA PRO A 80 13.22 14.83 -29.26
C PRO A 80 12.95 15.65 -27.99
N ASP A 81 13.33 15.11 -26.83
CA ASP A 81 13.18 15.73 -25.50
C ASP A 81 11.75 16.18 -25.13
N ALA A 82 10.74 15.62 -25.80
CA ALA A 82 9.33 15.90 -25.57
C ALA A 82 8.48 14.61 -25.57
N ALA A 83 7.24 14.74 -25.12
CA ALA A 83 6.25 13.68 -25.30
C ALA A 83 5.99 13.45 -26.80
N PRO A 84 5.80 12.21 -27.28
CA PRO A 84 5.40 11.98 -28.66
C PRO A 84 4.05 12.65 -28.96
N ALA A 85 3.76 12.87 -30.24
CA ALA A 85 2.48 13.42 -30.70
C ALA A 85 1.84 12.52 -31.75
N LEU A 86 0.58 12.78 -32.07
CA LEU A 86 -0.06 12.24 -33.26
C LEU A 86 -0.09 13.34 -34.32
N ALA A 87 0.43 13.02 -35.50
CA ALA A 87 0.47 13.92 -36.66
C ALA A 87 0.09 13.15 -37.92
N ASP A 88 -0.23 13.86 -39.00
CA ASP A 88 -0.51 13.23 -40.29
C ASP A 88 0.64 12.31 -40.71
N CYS A 89 0.31 11.14 -41.21
CA CYS A 89 1.31 10.18 -41.65
C CYS A 89 2.09 10.72 -42.86
N ASP A 90 3.39 10.96 -42.68
CA ASP A 90 4.30 11.54 -43.69
C ASP A 90 5.45 10.59 -44.08
N GLY A 91 5.57 9.44 -43.39
CA GLY A 91 6.62 8.45 -43.65
C GLY A 91 8.02 8.86 -43.19
N SER A 92 8.13 9.96 -42.43
CA SER A 92 9.38 10.47 -41.89
C SER A 92 10.03 9.47 -40.93
N GLY A 93 11.35 9.59 -40.74
CA GLY A 93 12.08 8.79 -39.76
C GLY A 93 11.57 8.96 -38.33
N ALA A 94 10.92 10.08 -38.00
CA ALA A 94 10.31 10.34 -36.70
C ALA A 94 9.02 9.54 -36.47
N GLN A 95 8.40 8.99 -37.52
CA GLN A 95 7.22 8.13 -37.45
C GLN A 95 7.55 6.64 -37.55
N ARG A 96 8.83 6.29 -37.67
CA ARG A 96 9.29 4.91 -37.73
C ARG A 96 9.49 4.34 -36.33
N TRP A 97 8.84 3.21 -36.07
CA TRP A 97 8.92 2.44 -34.83
C TRP A 97 9.08 0.97 -35.18
N ASP A 98 9.84 0.24 -34.38
CA ASP A 98 9.92 -1.22 -34.39
C ASP A 98 8.96 -1.78 -33.32
N PRO A 99 7.76 -2.26 -33.69
CA PRO A 99 6.81 -2.84 -32.74
C PRO A 99 7.09 -4.31 -32.39
N ASP A 100 8.03 -4.96 -33.08
CA ASP A 100 8.32 -6.39 -32.98
C ASP A 100 9.49 -6.69 -32.04
N GLY A 101 10.39 -5.72 -31.83
CA GLY A 101 11.60 -5.85 -31.00
C GLY A 101 11.42 -5.78 -29.48
N GLY A 102 10.18 -5.83 -28.95
CA GLY A 102 9.90 -5.71 -27.50
C GLY A 102 10.13 -4.32 -26.89
N ALA A 103 10.50 -3.35 -27.73
CA ALA A 103 10.62 -1.94 -27.42
C ALA A 103 10.23 -1.15 -28.65
N LEU A 104 9.50 -0.04 -28.49
CA LEU A 104 9.15 0.85 -29.60
C LEU A 104 10.34 1.78 -29.90
N VAL A 105 11.29 1.28 -30.70
CA VAL A 105 12.51 2.01 -31.08
C VAL A 105 12.38 2.59 -32.49
N GLY A 106 12.71 3.86 -32.64
CA GLY A 106 12.72 4.58 -33.91
C GLY A 106 14.08 5.24 -34.20
N ALA A 107 14.20 5.88 -35.37
CA ALA A 107 15.43 6.55 -35.78
C ALA A 107 15.84 7.71 -34.86
N THR A 108 14.90 8.29 -34.14
CA THR A 108 15.07 9.47 -33.26
C THR A 108 15.17 9.10 -31.78
N GLY A 109 15.04 7.82 -31.43
CA GLY A 109 15.06 7.34 -30.04
C GLY A 109 14.01 6.25 -29.78
N ALA A 110 13.87 5.88 -28.52
CA ALA A 110 12.91 4.88 -28.06
C ALA A 110 11.80 5.52 -27.22
N LEU A 111 10.59 4.98 -27.35
CA LEU A 111 9.46 5.40 -26.53
C LEU A 111 9.66 4.91 -25.10
N ALA A 112 9.73 5.85 -24.16
CA ALA A 112 9.93 5.57 -22.75
C ALA A 112 8.71 5.99 -21.93
N LEU A 113 8.30 5.14 -20.99
CA LEU A 113 7.41 5.49 -19.91
C LEU A 113 8.23 5.99 -18.72
N THR A 114 8.05 7.26 -18.37
CA THR A 114 8.72 7.87 -17.22
C THR A 114 8.19 7.34 -15.88
N ARG A 115 8.91 7.66 -14.79
CA ARG A 115 8.49 7.26 -13.44
C ARG A 115 7.11 7.84 -13.05
N ASP A 116 6.80 9.04 -13.52
CA ASP A 116 5.50 9.74 -13.37
C ASP A 116 4.44 9.32 -14.40
N ASN A 117 4.65 8.19 -15.10
CA ASN A 117 3.73 7.63 -16.09
C ASN A 117 3.42 8.58 -17.26
N ARG A 118 4.43 9.28 -17.76
CA ARG A 118 4.35 10.08 -18.98
C ARG A 118 5.17 9.44 -20.09
N LEU A 119 4.76 9.68 -21.34
CA LEU A 119 5.56 9.29 -22.49
C LEU A 119 6.67 10.30 -22.73
N ALA A 120 7.85 9.81 -23.09
CA ALA A 120 8.98 10.59 -23.58
C ALA A 120 9.71 9.81 -24.67
N VAL A 121 10.40 10.50 -25.57
CA VAL A 121 11.36 9.86 -26.48
C VAL A 121 12.76 10.05 -25.90
N ARG A 122 13.50 8.96 -25.70
CA ARG A 122 14.85 8.97 -25.12
C ARG A 122 15.85 8.31 -26.05
N ALA A 123 17.14 8.56 -25.84
CA ALA A 123 18.20 7.83 -26.54
C ALA A 123 17.95 6.31 -26.40
N GLY A 124 17.98 5.61 -27.54
CA GLY A 124 17.49 4.26 -27.68
C GLY A 124 18.43 3.23 -27.07
N ASP A 125 17.94 2.54 -26.04
CA ASP A 125 18.45 1.25 -25.60
C ASP A 125 17.22 0.42 -25.20
N ALA A 126 16.85 -0.55 -26.02
CA ALA A 126 15.66 -1.40 -25.80
C ALA A 126 15.67 -2.12 -24.44
N ALA A 127 16.83 -2.24 -23.79
CA ALA A 127 16.97 -2.79 -22.45
C ALA A 127 16.83 -1.74 -21.32
N ALA A 128 16.75 -0.44 -21.64
CA ALA A 128 16.68 0.61 -20.65
C ALA A 128 15.34 0.61 -19.90
N PRO A 129 15.35 0.93 -18.58
CA PRO A 129 14.13 0.96 -17.78
C PRO A 129 13.05 1.86 -18.38
N GLY A 130 11.83 1.31 -18.50
CA GLY A 130 10.67 2.02 -19.02
C GLY A 130 10.55 2.08 -20.55
N GLN A 131 11.47 1.47 -21.30
CA GLN A 131 11.42 1.46 -22.77
C GLN A 131 10.82 0.17 -23.37
N ARG A 132 10.44 -0.79 -22.53
CA ARG A 132 9.83 -2.07 -22.94
C ARG A 132 8.34 -1.94 -23.20
N TRP A 133 7.91 -2.34 -24.38
CA TRP A 133 6.53 -2.31 -24.85
C TRP A 133 6.21 -3.61 -25.56
N GLU A 134 5.19 -4.31 -25.11
CA GLU A 134 4.76 -5.58 -25.69
C GLU A 134 3.34 -5.50 -26.20
N ARG A 135 3.10 -6.17 -27.32
CA ARG A 135 1.78 -6.30 -27.91
C ARG A 135 0.94 -7.31 -27.14
N LEU A 136 -0.36 -7.03 -26.96
CA LEU A 136 -1.27 -8.01 -26.36
C LEU A 136 -1.33 -9.29 -27.21
N SER A 137 -1.32 -9.19 -28.54
CA SER A 137 -1.28 -10.37 -29.42
C SER A 137 -0.03 -11.24 -29.20
N THR A 138 1.15 -10.62 -29.07
CA THR A 138 2.41 -11.34 -28.78
C THR A 138 2.33 -12.04 -27.43
N LEU A 139 1.86 -11.35 -26.38
CA LEU A 139 1.68 -11.95 -25.06
C LEU A 139 0.65 -13.09 -25.09
N ALA A 140 -0.45 -12.94 -25.82
CA ALA A 140 -1.47 -13.97 -25.98
C ALA A 140 -0.91 -15.21 -26.70
N ALA A 141 -0.12 -15.03 -27.76
CA ALA A 141 0.54 -16.11 -28.47
C ALA A 141 1.56 -16.84 -27.57
N GLN A 142 2.34 -16.11 -26.76
CA GLN A 142 3.25 -16.70 -25.78
C GLN A 142 2.50 -17.53 -24.74
N VAL A 143 1.38 -17.01 -24.23
CA VAL A 143 0.54 -17.72 -23.25
C VAL A 143 -0.06 -18.99 -23.85
N ASP A 144 -0.52 -18.93 -25.11
CA ASP A 144 -1.09 -20.09 -25.80
C ASP A 144 -0.03 -21.17 -26.09
N ALA A 145 1.14 -20.78 -26.56
CA ALA A 145 2.27 -21.69 -26.81
C ALA A 145 2.78 -22.38 -25.53
N ALA A 146 2.63 -21.73 -24.37
CA ALA A 146 3.03 -22.24 -23.06
C ALA A 146 1.83 -22.61 -22.17
N ARG A 147 0.69 -22.98 -22.76
CA ARG A 147 -0.55 -23.28 -22.02
C ARG A 147 -0.37 -24.39 -20.99
N ASP A 148 0.41 -25.42 -21.31
CA ASP A 148 0.63 -26.59 -20.45
C ASP A 148 1.81 -26.44 -19.48
N VAL A 149 2.53 -25.31 -19.52
CA VAL A 149 3.68 -25.06 -18.65
C VAL A 149 3.21 -24.71 -17.24
N VAL A 150 3.58 -25.51 -16.25
CA VAL A 150 3.27 -25.24 -14.84
C VAL A 150 4.40 -24.42 -14.21
N VAL A 151 4.10 -23.19 -13.80
CA VAL A 151 5.02 -22.37 -12.99
C VAL A 151 4.68 -22.57 -11.53
N ARG A 152 5.67 -22.99 -10.73
CA ARG A 152 5.49 -23.27 -9.29
C ARG A 152 6.16 -22.20 -8.44
N TYR A 153 5.54 -21.93 -7.30
CA TYR A 153 6.10 -21.06 -6.27
C TYR A 153 6.69 -21.93 -5.13
N PRO A 154 7.84 -21.54 -4.53
CA PRO A 154 8.65 -20.38 -4.86
C PRO A 154 9.33 -20.47 -6.24
N LEU A 155 9.23 -19.38 -7.01
CA LEU A 155 9.82 -19.21 -8.32
C LEU A 155 11.17 -18.48 -8.17
N ASP A 156 12.24 -19.04 -8.74
CA ASP A 156 13.54 -18.36 -8.80
C ASP A 156 13.43 -17.10 -9.67
N ALA A 157 13.80 -15.94 -9.13
CA ALA A 157 13.76 -14.67 -9.86
C ALA A 157 14.76 -14.63 -11.03
N GLY A 158 15.76 -15.51 -11.03
CA GLY A 158 16.68 -15.74 -12.13
C GLY A 158 16.08 -16.54 -13.30
N ASP A 159 14.94 -17.23 -13.11
CA ASP A 159 14.21 -17.89 -14.21
C ASP A 159 13.41 -16.85 -15.00
N VAL A 160 14.13 -16.13 -15.86
CA VAL A 160 13.58 -15.05 -16.69
C VAL A 160 12.44 -15.52 -17.60
N ALA A 161 12.46 -16.79 -18.03
CA ALA A 161 11.42 -17.35 -18.90
C ALA A 161 10.11 -17.56 -18.14
N ALA A 162 10.18 -18.18 -16.95
CA ALA A 162 9.01 -18.36 -16.10
C ALA A 162 8.45 -17.03 -15.57
N VAL A 163 9.32 -16.08 -15.18
CA VAL A 163 8.90 -14.73 -14.76
C VAL A 163 8.20 -14.00 -15.90
N ALA A 164 8.75 -14.04 -17.12
CA ALA A 164 8.13 -13.43 -18.29
C ALA A 164 6.78 -14.08 -18.63
N LEU A 165 6.68 -15.42 -18.56
CA LEU A 165 5.43 -16.14 -18.77
C LEU A 165 4.36 -15.77 -17.73
N GLU A 166 4.73 -15.67 -16.46
CA GLU A 166 3.80 -15.28 -15.39
C GLU A 166 3.27 -13.86 -15.57
N ARG A 167 4.11 -12.94 -16.06
CA ARG A 167 3.69 -11.59 -16.45
C ARG A 167 2.75 -11.62 -17.66
N ALA A 168 3.08 -12.37 -18.71
CA ALA A 168 2.23 -12.49 -19.90
C ALA A 168 0.85 -13.04 -19.53
N ARG A 169 0.79 -14.10 -18.71
CA ARG A 169 -0.45 -14.67 -18.17
C ARG A 169 -1.25 -13.65 -17.37
N HIS A 170 -0.59 -12.90 -16.49
CA HIS A 170 -1.23 -11.86 -15.69
C HIS A 170 -1.95 -10.83 -16.58
N VAL A 171 -1.24 -10.29 -17.56
CA VAL A 171 -1.74 -9.25 -18.48
C VAL A 171 -2.90 -9.78 -19.33
N VAL A 172 -2.72 -10.93 -19.98
CA VAL A 172 -3.73 -11.53 -20.88
C VAL A 172 -5.03 -11.85 -20.12
N ASN A 173 -4.92 -12.42 -18.92
CA ASN A 173 -6.08 -12.72 -18.07
C ASN A 173 -6.80 -11.45 -17.58
N GLN A 174 -6.05 -10.42 -17.20
CA GLN A 174 -6.62 -9.16 -16.71
C GLN A 174 -7.37 -8.40 -17.80
N LEU A 175 -6.87 -8.45 -19.04
CA LEU A 175 -7.49 -7.80 -20.19
C LEU A 175 -8.65 -8.59 -20.82
N THR A 176 -8.86 -9.83 -20.40
CA THR A 176 -10.01 -10.62 -20.84
C THR A 176 -11.28 -10.08 -20.17
N PRO A 177 -12.39 -9.83 -20.90
CA PRO A 177 -13.63 -9.32 -20.31
C PRO A 177 -14.14 -10.21 -19.16
N PRO A 178 -14.63 -9.65 -18.04
CA PRO A 178 -15.08 -10.43 -16.88
C PRO A 178 -16.06 -11.57 -17.21
N PRO A 179 -17.07 -11.40 -18.09
CA PRO A 179 -18.00 -12.50 -18.40
C PRO A 179 -17.38 -13.71 -19.11
N ALA A 180 -16.21 -13.55 -19.75
CA ALA A 180 -15.53 -14.64 -20.44
C ALA A 180 -14.72 -15.51 -19.46
N PRO A 181 -14.46 -16.79 -19.76
CA PRO A 181 -13.52 -17.58 -18.98
C PRO A 181 -12.09 -17.03 -19.09
N LEU A 182 -11.26 -17.27 -18.08
CA LEU A 182 -9.84 -16.93 -18.16
C LEU A 182 -9.16 -17.77 -19.27
N PRO A 183 -8.31 -17.16 -20.12
CA PRO A 183 -7.52 -17.90 -21.11
C PRO A 183 -6.63 -18.97 -20.47
N VAL A 184 -6.06 -18.67 -19.30
CA VAL A 184 -5.28 -19.61 -18.48
C VAL A 184 -5.65 -19.41 -17.00
N PRO A 185 -6.28 -20.40 -16.34
CA PRO A 185 -6.52 -20.36 -14.90
C PRO A 185 -5.23 -20.19 -14.09
N ARG A 186 -5.33 -19.59 -12.90
CA ARG A 186 -4.18 -19.38 -12.02
C ARG A 186 -4.20 -20.41 -10.89
N ASP A 187 -3.06 -21.05 -10.65
CA ASP A 187 -2.89 -21.92 -9.51
C ASP A 187 -2.74 -21.08 -8.24
N VAL A 188 -3.87 -20.84 -7.59
CA VAL A 188 -3.94 -20.09 -6.34
C VAL A 188 -3.85 -21.00 -5.11
N SER A 189 -3.61 -22.31 -5.27
CA SER A 189 -3.61 -23.24 -4.14
C SER A 189 -2.57 -22.88 -3.06
N GLY A 190 -1.41 -22.37 -3.47
CA GLY A 190 -0.36 -21.90 -2.55
C GLY A 190 -0.61 -20.50 -1.98
N PHE A 191 -1.04 -19.55 -2.83
CA PHE A 191 -1.38 -18.18 -2.42
C PHE A 191 -2.25 -17.50 -3.49
N PRO A 192 -3.31 -16.74 -3.14
CA PRO A 192 -3.81 -16.50 -1.78
C PRO A 192 -4.57 -17.69 -1.17
N GLY A 193 -4.74 -18.80 -1.89
CA GLY A 193 -5.52 -19.96 -1.46
C GLY A 193 -6.73 -20.16 -2.37
N ALA A 194 -7.10 -21.43 -2.55
CA ALA A 194 -8.28 -21.80 -3.32
C ALA A 194 -9.55 -21.77 -2.45
N VAL A 195 -10.68 -21.42 -3.07
CA VAL A 195 -12.01 -21.63 -2.48
C VAL A 195 -12.45 -23.05 -2.86
N PRO A 196 -13.01 -23.85 -1.92
CA PRO A 196 -13.59 -25.16 -2.23
C PRO A 196 -14.62 -25.07 -3.36
N ALA A 197 -14.58 -26.02 -4.30
CA ALA A 197 -15.43 -25.99 -5.49
C ALA A 197 -16.93 -26.06 -5.16
N ASP A 198 -17.29 -26.71 -4.05
CA ASP A 198 -18.65 -26.87 -3.52
C ASP A 198 -19.09 -25.72 -2.59
N ALA A 199 -18.23 -24.73 -2.32
CA ALA A 199 -18.58 -23.58 -1.51
C ALA A 199 -19.78 -22.82 -2.12
N PRO A 200 -20.83 -22.51 -1.34
CA PRO A 200 -22.02 -21.84 -1.87
C PRO A 200 -21.67 -20.42 -2.31
N ARG A 201 -22.09 -20.07 -3.54
CA ARG A 201 -22.01 -18.69 -4.03
C ARG A 201 -23.20 -17.93 -3.48
N VAL A 202 -22.94 -16.78 -2.88
CA VAL A 202 -23.92 -15.98 -2.15
C VAL A 202 -24.18 -14.66 -2.85
N VAL A 203 -25.35 -14.12 -2.54
CA VAL A 203 -25.72 -12.73 -2.82
C VAL A 203 -25.89 -12.04 -1.46
N ALA A 204 -25.19 -10.95 -1.26
CA ALA A 204 -25.18 -10.22 0.00
C ALA A 204 -25.23 -8.72 -0.22
N THR A 205 -25.97 -8.05 0.63
CA THR A 205 -26.11 -6.60 0.64
C THR A 205 -25.20 -6.02 1.72
N VAL A 206 -24.41 -5.00 1.37
CA VAL A 206 -23.55 -4.28 2.31
C VAL A 206 -23.79 -2.78 2.22
N THR A 207 -23.61 -2.09 3.34
CA THR A 207 -23.80 -0.64 3.44
C THR A 207 -22.47 0.06 3.66
N MET A 208 -22.09 0.93 2.73
CA MET A 208 -20.90 1.78 2.81
C MET A 208 -21.26 3.14 3.41
N GLU A 209 -20.59 3.50 4.51
CA GLU A 209 -20.68 4.83 5.10
C GLU A 209 -19.75 5.80 4.36
N LEU A 210 -20.29 6.89 3.83
CA LEU A 210 -19.50 7.91 3.12
C LEU A 210 -19.18 9.12 4.00
N ARG A 211 -19.73 9.18 5.21
CA ARG A 211 -19.46 10.26 6.16
C ARG A 211 -18.15 10.03 6.90
N PHE A 212 -17.05 10.38 6.26
CA PHE A 212 -15.72 10.38 6.87
C PHE A 212 -14.98 11.70 6.65
N ARG A 213 -13.96 11.96 7.47
CA ARG A 213 -13.08 13.12 7.34
C ARG A 213 -11.73 12.70 6.78
N ARG A 214 -11.21 13.49 5.85
CA ARG A 214 -9.81 13.38 5.40
C ARG A 214 -8.95 14.24 6.31
N PHE A 215 -8.08 13.60 7.07
CA PHE A 215 -7.14 14.29 7.93
C PHE A 215 -5.82 14.55 7.19
N ALA A 216 -5.28 15.74 7.35
CA ALA A 216 -3.99 16.09 6.77
C ALA A 216 -3.31 17.19 7.59
N HIS A 217 -2.00 17.05 7.76
CA HIS A 217 -1.11 18.12 8.21
C HIS A 217 0.26 17.90 7.55
N VAL A 218 1.13 18.90 7.60
CA VAL A 218 2.47 18.82 7.00
C VAL A 218 3.28 17.75 7.74
N GLY A 219 4.06 16.95 7.00
CA GLY A 219 4.89 15.91 7.57
C GLY A 219 4.17 14.60 7.93
N TRP A 220 2.86 14.48 7.73
CA TRP A 220 2.14 13.22 7.95
C TRP A 220 1.78 12.51 6.64
N THR A 221 2.43 11.37 6.42
CA THR A 221 2.49 10.69 5.12
C THR A 221 1.56 9.49 5.00
N GLN A 222 1.28 8.77 6.09
CA GLN A 222 0.46 7.55 6.09
C GLN A 222 -0.84 7.76 6.86
N LYS A 223 -1.98 7.48 6.22
CA LYS A 223 -3.30 7.82 6.76
C LYS A 223 -4.28 6.68 6.56
N PRO A 224 -5.17 6.42 7.53
CA PRO A 224 -6.30 5.53 7.32
C PRO A 224 -7.13 5.97 6.11
N GLN A 225 -7.59 4.99 5.33
CA GLN A 225 -8.52 5.20 4.22
C GLN A 225 -9.90 4.64 4.60
N ASN A 226 -10.94 5.09 3.90
CA ASN A 226 -12.30 4.61 4.13
C ASN A 226 -12.53 3.30 3.37
N TRP A 227 -12.09 2.20 3.96
CA TRP A 227 -12.31 0.83 3.48
C TRP A 227 -13.33 0.11 4.35
N LEU A 228 -14.24 -0.60 3.70
CA LEU A 228 -15.21 -1.50 4.32
C LEU A 228 -14.86 -2.95 3.99
N ALA A 229 -14.59 -3.76 5.02
CA ALA A 229 -14.54 -5.21 4.87
C ALA A 229 -15.96 -5.76 4.71
N THR A 230 -16.22 -6.48 3.62
CA THR A 230 -17.57 -7.01 3.35
C THR A 230 -17.84 -8.36 4.03
N GLY A 231 -16.78 -9.07 4.46
CA GLY A 231 -16.87 -10.48 4.87
C GLY A 231 -17.10 -11.45 3.70
N LEU A 232 -16.89 -11.00 2.47
CA LEU A 232 -17.03 -11.78 1.24
C LEU A 232 -15.67 -11.96 0.56
N TYR A 233 -15.55 -13.02 -0.22
CA TYR A 233 -14.36 -13.36 -0.99
C TYR A 233 -14.76 -13.70 -2.43
N ALA A 234 -14.06 -13.14 -3.41
CA ALA A 234 -14.19 -13.54 -4.81
C ALA A 234 -13.35 -14.79 -5.08
N PRO A 235 -13.94 -15.91 -5.54
CA PRO A 235 -13.17 -17.05 -6.00
C PRO A 235 -12.27 -16.67 -7.19
N ALA A 236 -11.12 -17.32 -7.30
CA ALA A 236 -10.15 -17.02 -8.35
C ALA A 236 -10.72 -17.31 -9.75
N GLY A 237 -10.72 -16.31 -10.62
CA GLY A 237 -11.22 -16.43 -11.98
C GLY A 237 -12.75 -16.48 -12.12
N GLU A 238 -13.51 -16.39 -11.03
CA GLU A 238 -14.97 -16.25 -11.08
C GLU A 238 -15.38 -14.77 -11.12
N THR A 239 -16.46 -14.48 -11.84
CA THR A 239 -17.00 -13.13 -11.96
C THR A 239 -17.95 -12.84 -10.80
N VAL A 240 -17.72 -11.70 -10.14
CA VAL A 240 -18.63 -11.14 -9.14
C VAL A 240 -19.41 -9.98 -9.75
N SER A 241 -20.69 -9.90 -9.43
CA SER A 241 -21.54 -8.76 -9.79
C SER A 241 -21.67 -7.81 -8.61
N VAL A 242 -21.45 -6.52 -8.83
CA VAL A 242 -21.69 -5.47 -7.83
C VAL A 242 -22.72 -4.49 -8.38
N THR A 243 -23.88 -4.42 -7.74
CA THR A 243 -24.99 -3.56 -8.18
C THR A 243 -25.11 -2.37 -7.26
N LEU A 244 -25.02 -1.17 -7.83
CA LEU A 244 -25.21 0.10 -7.13
C LEU A 244 -26.56 0.72 -7.52
N PRO A 245 -27.22 1.45 -6.60
CA PRO A 245 -28.36 2.31 -6.93
C PRO A 245 -28.03 3.32 -8.04
N ASP A 246 -29.05 3.72 -8.81
CA ASP A 246 -28.90 4.70 -9.90
C ASP A 246 -28.42 6.07 -9.39
N ASP A 247 -28.75 6.42 -8.14
CA ASP A 247 -28.39 7.65 -7.46
C ASP A 247 -27.13 7.52 -6.58
N ALA A 248 -26.37 6.42 -6.71
CA ALA A 248 -25.19 6.19 -5.90
C ALA A 248 -24.14 7.31 -6.07
N ALA A 249 -23.61 7.78 -4.94
CA ALA A 249 -22.58 8.80 -4.93
C ALA A 249 -21.30 8.34 -5.65
N PRO A 250 -20.60 9.25 -6.36
CA PRO A 250 -19.37 8.91 -7.07
C PRO A 250 -18.21 8.60 -6.10
N GLY A 251 -17.15 8.00 -6.63
CA GLY A 251 -15.91 7.76 -5.88
C GLY A 251 -15.89 6.47 -5.08
N LEU A 252 -16.78 5.52 -5.41
CA LEU A 252 -16.78 4.15 -4.91
C LEU A 252 -15.90 3.25 -5.79
N PHE A 253 -15.18 2.34 -5.13
CA PHE A 253 -14.32 1.36 -5.80
C PHE A 253 -14.53 -0.01 -5.15
N LEU A 254 -14.44 -1.07 -5.96
CA LEU A 254 -14.27 -2.43 -5.45
C LEU A 254 -12.78 -2.78 -5.49
N ARG A 255 -12.24 -3.17 -4.35
CA ARG A 255 -10.94 -3.83 -4.22
C ARG A 255 -11.16 -5.33 -4.03
N ILE A 256 -10.35 -6.13 -4.72
CA ILE A 256 -10.26 -7.57 -4.51
C ILE A 256 -8.86 -7.88 -3.97
N GLY A 257 -8.80 -8.33 -2.72
CA GLY A 257 -7.57 -8.57 -1.97
C GLY A 257 -7.06 -7.36 -1.18
N ALA A 258 -6.58 -7.58 0.05
CA ALA A 258 -6.04 -6.52 0.91
C ALA A 258 -4.54 -6.27 0.72
N HIS A 259 -3.82 -7.22 0.11
CA HIS A 259 -2.38 -7.15 -0.14
C HIS A 259 -2.08 -6.03 -1.13
N ARG A 260 -1.24 -5.07 -0.72
CA ARG A 260 -0.85 -3.94 -1.57
C ARG A 260 0.55 -4.04 -2.18
N ASP A 261 1.32 -5.02 -1.76
CA ASP A 261 2.70 -5.19 -2.16
C ASP A 261 2.84 -5.75 -3.56
N VAL A 262 3.59 -5.02 -4.38
CA VAL A 262 4.11 -5.48 -5.67
C VAL A 262 5.51 -6.04 -5.45
N ILE A 263 5.68 -7.35 -5.65
CA ILE A 263 6.94 -8.04 -5.42
C ILE A 263 7.76 -8.02 -6.71
N VAL A 264 8.82 -7.22 -6.70
CA VAL A 264 9.79 -7.15 -7.78
C VAL A 264 11.10 -7.74 -7.29
N ARG A 265 11.47 -8.90 -7.83
CA ARG A 265 12.75 -9.58 -7.59
C ARG A 265 13.45 -9.77 -8.92
N THR A 266 14.72 -9.40 -8.98
CA THR A 266 15.49 -9.40 -10.23
C THR A 266 16.91 -9.91 -10.05
N LYS A 267 17.35 -10.16 -8.81
CA LYS A 267 18.71 -10.62 -8.53
C LYS A 267 18.76 -12.15 -8.46
N PRO A 268 19.82 -12.79 -9.01
CA PRO A 268 20.05 -14.21 -8.82
C PRO A 268 20.03 -14.59 -7.32
N GLY A 269 19.34 -15.66 -6.97
CA GLY A 269 19.18 -16.13 -5.59
C GLY A 269 17.99 -15.49 -4.84
N GLU A 270 17.31 -14.50 -5.42
CA GLU A 270 16.00 -14.07 -4.92
C GLU A 270 14.90 -15.01 -5.41
N THR A 271 13.84 -15.16 -4.61
CA THR A 271 12.68 -15.96 -4.98
C THR A 271 11.40 -15.14 -4.89
N LEU A 272 10.48 -15.40 -5.80
CA LEU A 272 9.08 -15.00 -5.69
C LEU A 272 8.34 -16.14 -4.99
N ARG A 273 7.62 -15.88 -3.90
CA ARG A 273 6.86 -16.88 -3.14
C ARG A 273 5.36 -16.86 -3.46
N ARG A 274 4.93 -15.84 -4.17
CA ARG A 274 3.57 -15.64 -4.70
C ARG A 274 3.63 -14.83 -5.98
N PHE A 275 2.49 -14.67 -6.64
CA PHE A 275 2.34 -13.74 -7.77
C PHE A 275 2.81 -12.32 -7.39
N ALA A 276 3.48 -11.65 -8.34
CA ALA A 276 4.12 -10.37 -8.11
C ALA A 276 3.14 -9.28 -7.67
N ASP A 277 2.02 -9.15 -8.38
CA ASP A 277 0.98 -8.17 -8.07
C ASP A 277 -0.40 -8.83 -7.96
N LEU A 278 -1.00 -8.66 -6.79
CA LEU A 278 -2.36 -9.11 -6.48
C LEU A 278 -3.33 -7.93 -6.35
N ASN A 279 -2.85 -6.70 -6.47
CA ASN A 279 -3.69 -5.52 -6.37
C ASN A 279 -4.69 -5.49 -7.51
N TYR A 280 -5.96 -5.49 -7.15
CA TYR A 280 -7.01 -5.31 -8.13
C TYR A 280 -8.08 -4.37 -7.59
N VAL A 281 -8.23 -3.21 -8.23
CA VAL A 281 -9.16 -2.15 -7.82
C VAL A 281 -9.84 -1.58 -9.05
N VAL A 282 -11.16 -1.54 -9.04
CA VAL A 282 -11.97 -0.99 -10.14
C VAL A 282 -12.96 0.07 -9.61
N PRO A 283 -13.19 1.15 -10.36
CA PRO A 283 -14.25 2.10 -10.03
C PRO A 283 -15.62 1.44 -10.20
N LEU A 284 -16.54 1.70 -9.29
CA LEU A 284 -17.92 1.26 -9.38
C LEU A 284 -18.78 2.39 -9.98
N ARG A 285 -19.72 2.01 -10.86
CA ARG A 285 -20.70 2.90 -11.47
C ARG A 285 -22.12 2.50 -11.02
N PRO A 286 -23.10 3.42 -11.07
CA PRO A 286 -24.51 3.06 -10.91
C PRO A 286 -24.90 1.90 -11.84
N GLY A 287 -25.78 1.01 -11.37
CA GLY A 287 -26.16 -0.22 -12.06
C GLY A 287 -25.22 -1.40 -11.80
N VAL A 288 -25.21 -2.37 -12.72
CA VAL A 288 -24.47 -3.65 -12.57
C VAL A 288 -23.03 -3.50 -13.06
N ASN A 289 -22.08 -3.80 -12.17
CA ASN A 289 -20.66 -3.86 -12.46
C ASN A 289 -20.22 -5.32 -12.41
N LEU A 290 -19.68 -5.85 -13.52
CA LEU A 290 -19.12 -7.21 -13.56
C LEU A 290 -17.61 -7.12 -13.39
N VAL A 291 -17.07 -7.86 -12.42
CA VAL A 291 -15.69 -7.73 -11.98
C VAL A 291 -15.08 -9.11 -11.77
N ARG A 292 -13.82 -9.33 -12.16
CA ARG A 292 -13.13 -10.62 -11.99
C ARG A 292 -11.67 -10.40 -11.63
N SER A 293 -11.25 -10.96 -10.49
CA SER A 293 -9.83 -11.13 -10.17
C SER A 293 -9.37 -12.52 -10.60
N GLN A 294 -8.25 -12.60 -11.31
CA GLN A 294 -7.66 -13.90 -11.69
C GLN A 294 -7.08 -14.67 -10.48
N TYR A 295 -6.86 -14.00 -9.35
CA TYR A 295 -6.30 -14.59 -8.14
C TYR A 295 -7.33 -14.78 -7.02
N GLY A 296 -8.52 -14.19 -7.18
CA GLY A 296 -9.49 -14.07 -6.11
C GLY A 296 -9.03 -13.09 -5.03
N GLY A 297 -9.77 -13.04 -3.91
CA GLY A 297 -9.42 -12.20 -2.78
C GLY A 297 -10.63 -11.68 -2.01
N LEU A 298 -10.39 -11.15 -0.81
CA LEU A 298 -11.41 -10.48 -0.01
C LEU A 298 -12.00 -9.29 -0.78
N LEU A 299 -13.33 -9.16 -0.77
CA LEU A 299 -14.03 -8.03 -1.37
C LEU A 299 -14.07 -6.87 -0.38
N ILE A 300 -13.47 -5.75 -0.77
CA ILE A 300 -13.37 -4.53 0.04
C ILE A 300 -13.99 -3.40 -0.76
N VAL A 301 -14.92 -2.67 -0.15
CA VAL A 301 -15.49 -1.46 -0.78
C VAL A 301 -14.69 -0.26 -0.28
N GLU A 302 -14.16 0.54 -1.20
CA GLU A 302 -13.49 1.79 -0.87
C GLU A 302 -14.37 2.98 -1.22
N SER A 303 -14.36 4.01 -0.36
CA SER A 303 -14.87 5.34 -0.73
C SER A 303 -13.73 6.33 -0.68
N ARG A 304 -13.52 7.02 -1.80
CA ARG A 304 -12.50 8.06 -1.91
C ARG A 304 -13.11 9.43 -1.71
N VAL A 305 -14.41 9.63 -1.87
CA VAL A 305 -15.05 10.94 -1.77
C VAL A 305 -15.96 10.99 -0.55
N PRO A 306 -15.69 11.86 0.44
CA PRO A 306 -16.62 12.08 1.54
C PRO A 306 -17.97 12.60 1.06
N ALA A 307 -19.06 12.03 1.57
CA ALA A 307 -20.42 12.49 1.34
C ALA A 307 -21.28 12.26 2.58
N ALA A 308 -22.29 13.09 2.82
CA ALA A 308 -23.25 12.88 3.90
C ALA A 308 -24.32 11.84 3.50
N ALA A 309 -23.87 10.65 3.09
CA ALA A 309 -24.71 9.61 2.53
C ALA A 309 -24.23 8.21 2.95
N ARG A 310 -25.14 7.24 2.84
CA ARG A 310 -24.84 5.82 2.87
C ARG A 310 -25.19 5.24 1.52
N VAL A 311 -24.38 4.31 1.04
CA VAL A 311 -24.67 3.59 -0.20
C VAL A 311 -24.82 2.12 0.13
N GLU A 312 -26.00 1.59 -0.14
CA GLU A 312 -26.25 0.16 -0.14
C GLU A 312 -25.85 -0.42 -1.49
N LEU A 313 -25.14 -1.54 -1.49
CA LEU A 313 -24.73 -2.23 -2.71
C LEU A 313 -24.90 -3.74 -2.54
N THR A 314 -25.31 -4.40 -3.63
CA THR A 314 -25.53 -5.85 -3.64
C THR A 314 -24.39 -6.53 -4.38
N ILE A 315 -23.75 -7.49 -3.73
CA ILE A 315 -22.64 -8.28 -4.27
C ILE A 315 -23.15 -9.70 -4.50
N GLY A 316 -23.00 -10.22 -5.73
CA GLY A 316 -23.37 -11.58 -6.12
C GLY A 316 -22.19 -12.38 -6.66
N GLY A 317 -22.22 -13.69 -6.49
CA GLY A 317 -21.19 -14.62 -6.98
C GLY A 317 -19.96 -14.76 -6.06
N ALA A 318 -20.03 -14.22 -4.85
CA ALA A 318 -18.96 -14.33 -3.86
C ALA A 318 -19.17 -15.54 -2.92
N VAL A 319 -18.19 -15.85 -2.08
CA VAL A 319 -18.33 -16.78 -0.95
C VAL A 319 -18.11 -16.07 0.38
N HIS A 320 -18.63 -16.63 1.47
CA HIS A 320 -18.35 -16.08 2.81
C HIS A 320 -16.89 -16.30 3.21
N ALA A 321 -16.29 -15.26 3.78
CA ALA A 321 -15.03 -15.33 4.50
C ALA A 321 -15.27 -15.38 6.01
N PRO A 322 -14.39 -16.02 6.81
CA PRO A 322 -14.42 -15.87 8.25
C PRO A 322 -14.37 -14.40 8.63
N HIS A 323 -15.45 -13.89 9.23
CA HIS A 323 -15.59 -12.47 9.52
C HIS A 323 -16.12 -12.29 10.93
N PHE A 324 -15.29 -11.71 11.80
CA PHE A 324 -15.68 -11.26 13.12
C PHE A 324 -15.72 -9.73 13.15
N ARG A 325 -16.72 -9.14 13.79
CA ARG A 325 -16.75 -7.73 14.14
C ARG A 325 -17.13 -7.54 15.61
N LEU A 326 -16.26 -6.85 16.33
CA LEU A 326 -16.47 -6.49 17.72
C LEU A 326 -17.76 -5.67 17.88
N GLY A 327 -18.56 -6.03 18.87
CA GLY A 327 -19.87 -5.40 19.14
C GLY A 327 -21.00 -5.83 18.20
N ARG A 328 -20.72 -6.55 17.09
CA ARG A 328 -21.73 -7.17 16.23
C ARG A 328 -21.91 -8.66 16.54
N ASP A 329 -20.80 -9.40 16.58
CA ASP A 329 -20.84 -10.85 16.67
C ASP A 329 -20.60 -11.32 18.11
N ASP A 330 -21.43 -12.25 18.58
CA ASP A 330 -21.20 -12.98 19.82
C ASP A 330 -20.35 -14.24 19.59
N ALA A 331 -19.99 -14.94 20.66
CA ALA A 331 -19.17 -16.14 20.58
C ALA A 331 -19.82 -17.28 19.77
N ALA A 332 -21.15 -17.39 19.77
CA ALA A 332 -21.86 -18.43 19.02
C ALA A 332 -21.91 -18.12 17.52
N ALA A 333 -22.14 -16.86 17.16
CA ALA A 333 -22.03 -16.37 15.79
C ALA A 333 -20.61 -16.55 15.27
N TRP A 334 -19.60 -16.19 16.07
CA TRP A 334 -18.19 -16.36 15.69
C TRP A 334 -17.81 -17.82 15.45
N ARG A 335 -18.20 -18.75 16.33
CA ARG A 335 -17.95 -20.19 16.14
C ARG A 335 -18.51 -20.72 14.81
N ARG A 336 -19.59 -20.16 14.28
CA ARG A 336 -20.12 -20.51 12.95
C ARG A 336 -19.38 -19.78 11.84
N ALA A 337 -19.18 -18.47 12.00
CA ALA A 337 -18.56 -17.62 10.98
C ALA A 337 -17.11 -18.04 10.70
N ARG A 338 -16.36 -18.47 11.72
CA ARG A 338 -14.96 -18.89 11.56
C ARG A 338 -14.76 -20.14 10.72
N GLU A 339 -15.82 -20.89 10.39
CA GLU A 339 -15.80 -22.07 9.52
C GLU A 339 -16.10 -21.74 8.04
N ALA A 340 -16.32 -20.47 7.69
CA ALA A 340 -16.61 -20.06 6.33
C ALA A 340 -15.46 -20.45 5.35
N PRO A 341 -15.78 -20.77 4.08
CA PRO A 341 -14.87 -21.52 3.20
C PRO A 341 -13.73 -20.70 2.60
N ALA A 342 -13.75 -19.36 2.67
CA ALA A 342 -12.69 -18.55 2.08
C ALA A 342 -11.32 -18.80 2.77
N PRO A 343 -10.21 -18.66 2.04
CA PRO A 343 -8.85 -18.89 2.58
C PRO A 343 -8.32 -17.75 3.47
N TRP A 344 -8.97 -16.59 3.48
CA TRP A 344 -8.61 -15.45 4.31
C TRP A 344 -9.76 -15.02 5.20
N ALA A 345 -9.41 -14.63 6.43
CA ALA A 345 -10.30 -14.12 7.45
C ALA A 345 -10.14 -12.61 7.64
N VAL A 346 -11.19 -11.99 8.17
CA VAL A 346 -11.20 -10.59 8.62
C VAL A 346 -11.68 -10.52 10.07
N LEU A 347 -10.87 -9.93 10.95
CA LEU A 347 -11.28 -9.57 12.30
C LEU A 347 -11.33 -8.05 12.41
N GLU A 348 -12.45 -7.52 12.87
CA GLU A 348 -12.77 -6.10 12.79
C GLU A 348 -13.07 -5.53 14.19
N GLY A 349 -12.33 -4.51 14.59
CA GLY A 349 -12.52 -3.68 15.79
C GLY A 349 -12.90 -2.25 15.43
N ASP A 350 -12.98 -1.36 16.40
CA ASP A 350 -13.32 0.05 16.17
C ASP A 350 -12.17 0.84 15.53
N GLU A 351 -10.93 0.46 15.83
CA GLU A 351 -9.70 1.17 15.42
C GLU A 351 -8.82 0.33 14.48
N ALA A 352 -9.00 -0.99 14.47
CA ALA A 352 -8.17 -1.91 13.70
C ALA A 352 -8.97 -2.93 12.88
N VAL A 353 -8.37 -3.39 11.78
CA VAL A 353 -8.82 -4.53 10.98
C VAL A 353 -7.64 -5.46 10.76
N LEU A 354 -7.82 -6.75 11.01
CA LEU A 354 -6.82 -7.79 10.74
C LEU A 354 -7.26 -8.61 9.53
N VAL A 355 -6.34 -8.82 8.59
CA VAL A 355 -6.50 -9.74 7.47
C VAL A 355 -5.44 -10.83 7.61
N VAL A 356 -5.90 -12.04 7.88
CA VAL A 356 -5.06 -13.20 8.21
C VAL A 356 -5.52 -14.44 7.47
N PRO A 357 -4.68 -15.48 7.30
CA PRO A 357 -5.14 -16.76 6.80
C PRO A 357 -6.26 -17.33 7.67
N SER A 358 -7.27 -17.93 7.04
CA SER A 358 -8.39 -18.53 7.75
C SER A 358 -7.96 -19.61 8.75
N ASP A 359 -6.85 -20.30 8.47
CA ASP A 359 -6.26 -21.31 9.35
C ASP A 359 -5.83 -20.75 10.72
N GLU A 360 -5.47 -19.47 10.81
CA GLU A 360 -5.16 -18.84 12.09
C GLU A 360 -6.38 -18.68 12.99
N VAL A 361 -7.57 -18.57 12.40
CA VAL A 361 -8.80 -18.25 13.13
C VAL A 361 -9.73 -19.45 13.35
N ARG A 362 -9.51 -20.59 12.69
CA ARG A 362 -10.33 -21.81 12.87
C ARG A 362 -10.42 -22.25 14.34
N ALA A 363 -9.31 -22.12 15.07
CA ALA A 363 -9.23 -22.47 16.49
C ALA A 363 -9.26 -21.24 17.43
N LEU A 364 -9.56 -20.04 16.91
CA LEU A 364 -9.63 -18.83 17.73
C LEU A 364 -11.00 -18.74 18.41
N ASP A 365 -11.07 -19.02 19.71
CA ASP A 365 -12.35 -18.98 20.44
C ASP A 365 -12.79 -17.56 20.80
N ASP A 366 -11.86 -16.69 21.21
CA ASP A 366 -12.15 -15.32 21.65
C ASP A 366 -11.55 -14.27 20.71
N ALA A 367 -12.18 -14.08 19.55
CA ALA A 367 -11.84 -13.00 18.63
C ALA A 367 -12.13 -11.60 19.22
N ALA A 368 -13.02 -11.50 20.21
CA ALA A 368 -13.34 -10.23 20.86
C ALA A 368 -12.15 -9.73 21.70
N ALA A 369 -11.48 -10.62 22.43
CA ALA A 369 -10.26 -10.28 23.17
C ALA A 369 -9.14 -9.79 22.24
N VAL A 370 -8.95 -10.44 21.08
CA VAL A 370 -7.96 -10.01 20.08
C VAL A 370 -8.27 -8.60 19.58
N MET A 371 -9.50 -8.34 19.13
CA MET A 371 -9.83 -7.02 18.58
C MET A 371 -9.84 -5.91 19.64
N ARG A 372 -10.23 -6.20 20.89
CA ARG A 372 -10.09 -5.22 21.99
C ARG A 372 -8.62 -4.84 22.23
N ALA A 373 -7.72 -5.82 22.22
CA ALA A 373 -6.29 -5.56 22.41
C ALA A 373 -5.70 -4.68 21.29
N TYR A 374 -6.08 -4.95 20.03
CA TYR A 374 -5.66 -4.10 18.91
C TYR A 374 -6.25 -2.69 19.00
N ASP A 375 -7.53 -2.57 19.37
CA ASP A 375 -8.17 -1.26 19.51
C ASP A 375 -7.54 -0.43 20.65
N GLU A 376 -7.19 -1.07 21.78
CA GLU A 376 -6.47 -0.43 22.87
C GLU A 376 -5.06 0.02 22.47
N ALA A 377 -4.31 -0.83 21.77
CA ALA A 377 -2.97 -0.51 21.26
C ALA A 377 -3.00 0.65 20.25
N GLN A 378 -3.97 0.65 19.33
CA GLN A 378 -4.14 1.75 18.38
C GLN A 378 -4.55 3.05 19.06
N ARG A 379 -5.47 3.02 20.04
CA ARG A 379 -5.80 4.23 20.83
C ARG A 379 -4.60 4.76 21.59
N ALA A 380 -3.77 3.90 22.16
CA ALA A 380 -2.53 4.31 22.82
C ALA A 380 -1.56 4.98 21.82
N ALA A 381 -1.33 4.39 20.66
CA ALA A 381 -0.48 4.99 19.63
C ALA A 381 -1.00 6.37 19.16
N GLN A 382 -2.31 6.46 18.85
CA GLN A 382 -2.97 7.71 18.49
C GLN A 382 -2.87 8.76 19.61
N HIS A 383 -3.01 8.33 20.88
CA HIS A 383 -2.89 9.19 22.04
C HIS A 383 -1.49 9.80 22.13
N LEU A 384 -0.43 9.00 22.04
CA LEU A 384 0.95 9.52 22.05
C LEU A 384 1.25 10.43 20.85
N ALA A 385 0.67 10.11 19.69
CA ALA A 385 0.72 10.97 18.51
C ALA A 385 -0.13 12.25 18.66
N GLY A 386 -0.89 12.40 19.74
CA GLY A 386 -1.70 13.58 20.08
C GLY A 386 -3.01 13.71 19.30
N PHE A 387 -3.56 12.63 18.77
CA PHE A 387 -4.89 12.59 18.14
C PHE A 387 -5.97 12.29 19.19
N ASP A 388 -6.18 13.19 20.15
CA ASP A 388 -7.02 12.95 21.33
C ASP A 388 -8.46 13.54 21.25
N GLY A 389 -8.73 14.35 20.23
CA GLY A 389 -10.00 15.05 20.05
C GLY A 389 -10.07 16.40 20.76
N SER A 390 -8.95 16.91 21.30
CA SER A 390 -8.93 18.18 22.04
C SER A 390 -9.21 19.42 21.18
N SER A 391 -8.97 19.34 19.87
CA SER A 391 -9.24 20.45 18.94
C SER A 391 -9.40 19.96 17.50
N ALA A 392 -9.77 20.86 16.59
CA ALA A 392 -9.75 20.57 15.16
C ALA A 392 -8.35 20.22 14.60
N ARG A 393 -7.28 20.70 15.26
CA ARG A 393 -5.88 20.37 14.91
C ARG A 393 -5.43 19.04 15.53
N HIS A 394 -6.12 18.56 16.55
CA HIS A 394 -5.85 17.31 17.27
C HIS A 394 -7.10 16.43 17.30
N PRO A 395 -7.67 16.08 16.14
CA PRO A 395 -8.92 15.34 16.09
C PRO A 395 -8.71 13.90 16.57
N ARG A 396 -9.80 13.23 16.96
CA ARG A 396 -9.82 11.76 16.94
C ARG A 396 -9.87 11.32 15.49
N LEU A 397 -9.00 10.39 15.11
CA LEU A 397 -8.97 9.89 13.74
C LEU A 397 -10.22 9.06 13.47
N GLN A 398 -10.62 9.03 12.20
CA GLN A 398 -11.71 8.21 11.69
C GLN A 398 -11.12 7.20 10.72
N GLY A 399 -11.76 6.04 10.62
CA GLY A 399 -11.23 4.89 9.87
C GLY A 399 -10.46 3.95 10.80
N ARG A 400 -10.18 2.74 10.31
CA ARG A 400 -9.45 1.72 11.06
C ARG A 400 -8.10 1.49 10.41
N GLN A 401 -7.04 1.24 11.17
CA GLN A 401 -5.77 0.77 10.64
C GLN A 401 -5.91 -0.70 10.21
N TRP A 402 -5.52 -1.00 8.98
CA TRP A 402 -5.50 -2.37 8.48
C TRP A 402 -4.13 -3.00 8.71
N PHE A 403 -4.12 -4.22 9.23
CA PHE A 403 -2.95 -5.09 9.36
C PHE A 403 -3.18 -6.31 8.46
N VAL A 404 -2.27 -6.54 7.52
CA VAL A 404 -2.42 -7.59 6.50
C VAL A 404 -1.19 -8.49 6.53
N ALA A 405 -1.40 -9.76 6.85
CA ALA A 405 -0.34 -10.75 6.78
C ALA A 405 -0.09 -11.17 5.31
N ASP A 406 1.15 -11.44 4.94
CA ASP A 406 1.54 -11.86 3.59
C ASP A 406 2.67 -12.91 3.66
N VAL A 407 2.69 -13.86 2.72
CA VAL A 407 3.78 -14.82 2.58
C VAL A 407 5.09 -14.15 2.14
N GLN A 408 4.99 -12.99 1.48
CA GLN A 408 6.15 -12.24 1.02
C GLN A 408 5.88 -10.74 0.94
N LEU A 409 6.78 -9.96 1.53
CA LEU A 409 6.78 -8.50 1.48
C LEU A 409 7.77 -7.97 0.44
N SER A 410 7.49 -6.76 -0.03
CA SER A 410 8.34 -6.00 -0.95
C SER A 410 9.56 -5.41 -0.23
N HIS A 411 9.43 -5.11 1.07
CA HIS A 411 10.49 -4.56 1.90
C HIS A 411 10.38 -4.99 3.37
N GLY A 412 11.52 -5.10 4.04
CA GLY A 412 11.59 -5.37 5.48
C GLY A 412 11.03 -6.75 5.88
N TYR A 413 10.88 -6.92 7.20
CA TYR A 413 10.20 -8.06 7.83
C TYR A 413 8.76 -7.70 8.28
N GLY A 414 8.47 -6.41 8.26
CA GLY A 414 7.17 -5.76 8.31
C GLY A 414 7.37 -4.38 7.69
N HIS A 415 6.30 -3.73 7.25
CA HIS A 415 6.39 -2.31 6.92
C HIS A 415 5.09 -1.55 7.17
N ALA A 416 5.27 -0.29 7.52
CA ALA A 416 4.23 0.68 7.74
C ALA A 416 3.44 1.02 6.47
N GLY A 417 2.29 1.67 6.69
CA GLY A 417 1.42 2.16 5.64
C GLY A 417 -0.05 1.84 5.88
N PHE A 418 -0.81 1.96 4.81
CA PHE A 418 -2.20 1.53 4.78
C PHE A 418 -2.40 0.52 3.63
N PRO A 419 -2.41 -0.80 3.93
CA PRO A 419 -2.29 -1.42 5.26
C PRO A 419 -0.85 -1.43 5.81
N ILE A 420 -0.69 -1.75 7.10
CA ILE A 420 0.55 -2.27 7.66
C ILE A 420 0.66 -3.72 7.20
N MET A 421 1.78 -4.07 6.57
CA MET A 421 2.00 -5.41 6.03
C MET A 421 2.99 -6.17 6.91
N THR A 422 2.70 -7.44 7.18
CA THR A 422 3.53 -8.29 8.06
C THR A 422 3.73 -9.67 7.43
N HIS A 423 4.77 -10.38 7.85
CA HIS A 423 4.85 -11.81 7.53
C HIS A 423 3.80 -12.65 8.29
N LEU A 424 3.49 -13.83 7.76
CA LEU A 424 2.53 -14.78 8.35
C LEU A 424 2.93 -15.28 9.75
N ASP A 425 4.23 -15.34 10.04
CA ASP A 425 4.76 -15.80 11.32
C ASP A 425 4.54 -14.80 12.48
N TRP A 426 4.08 -13.58 12.19
CA TRP A 426 3.65 -12.63 13.22
C TRP A 426 2.33 -13.03 13.88
N ARG A 427 1.55 -13.94 13.26
CA ARG A 427 0.35 -14.54 13.85
C ARG A 427 -0.61 -13.49 14.42
N LEU A 428 -1.04 -12.56 13.59
CA LEU A 428 -1.79 -11.36 14.00
C LEU A 428 -3.09 -11.68 14.74
N ALA A 429 -3.67 -12.86 14.56
CA ALA A 429 -4.89 -13.29 15.25
C ALA A 429 -4.65 -13.70 16.72
N ARG A 430 -3.84 -12.93 17.46
CA ARG A 430 -3.50 -13.17 18.86
C ARG A 430 -3.45 -11.87 19.68
N VAL A 431 -3.76 -11.98 20.97
CA VAL A 431 -3.76 -10.84 21.90
C VAL A 431 -2.34 -10.27 22.09
N ASP A 432 -1.33 -11.12 22.19
CA ASP A 432 0.07 -10.71 22.37
C ASP A 432 0.64 -9.99 21.13
N ALA A 433 0.18 -10.36 19.92
CA ALA A 433 0.57 -9.69 18.68
C ALA A 433 0.15 -8.21 18.65
N ALA A 434 -1.00 -7.86 19.23
CA ALA A 434 -1.54 -6.50 19.24
C ALA A 434 -0.59 -5.45 19.83
N SER A 435 0.28 -5.85 20.75
CA SER A 435 1.25 -4.96 21.40
C SER A 435 2.70 -5.36 21.12
N ASN A 436 2.93 -6.34 20.24
CA ASN A 436 4.27 -6.78 19.86
C ASN A 436 5.11 -5.61 19.32
N TRP A 437 6.42 -5.64 19.61
CA TRP A 437 7.34 -4.57 19.20
C TRP A 437 7.27 -4.29 17.70
N GLY A 438 7.29 -5.31 16.84
CA GLY A 438 7.22 -5.14 15.38
C GLY A 438 5.93 -4.46 14.94
N VAL A 439 4.77 -4.94 15.41
CA VAL A 439 3.45 -4.37 15.05
C VAL A 439 3.36 -2.90 15.47
N MET A 440 3.83 -2.57 16.67
CA MET A 440 3.80 -1.20 17.17
C MET A 440 4.89 -0.30 16.57
N HIS A 441 6.02 -0.86 16.16
CA HIS A 441 7.04 -0.17 15.39
C HIS A 441 6.47 0.28 14.04
N GLU A 442 5.85 -0.62 13.27
CA GLU A 442 5.21 -0.24 12.01
C GLU A 442 4.03 0.72 12.20
N THR A 443 3.27 0.54 13.28
CA THR A 443 2.23 1.51 13.68
C THR A 443 2.84 2.89 13.95
N GLY A 444 4.00 2.94 14.62
CA GLY A 444 4.69 4.18 14.94
C GLY A 444 5.07 4.98 13.70
N HIS A 445 5.55 4.31 12.65
CA HIS A 445 5.90 4.95 11.39
C HIS A 445 4.71 5.69 10.76
N ASN A 446 3.49 5.17 10.94
CA ASN A 446 2.28 5.85 10.46
C ASN A 446 1.96 7.16 11.20
N TYR A 447 2.54 7.38 12.38
CA TYR A 447 2.26 8.54 13.23
C TYR A 447 3.44 9.51 13.40
N GLN A 448 4.60 9.20 12.81
CA GLN A 448 5.75 10.10 12.82
C GLN A 448 5.44 11.41 12.08
N ALA A 449 5.85 12.52 12.71
CA ALA A 449 5.90 13.83 12.06
C ALA A 449 7.15 13.90 11.16
N PHE A 450 7.09 13.16 10.05
CA PHE A 450 8.19 12.74 9.17
C PHE A 450 9.25 13.83 8.94
N CYS A 451 8.93 14.85 8.14
CA CYS A 451 9.87 15.93 7.82
C CYS A 451 9.91 17.05 8.86
N LEU A 452 9.08 17.01 9.91
CA LEU A 452 9.06 18.07 10.92
C LEU A 452 10.16 17.87 11.95
N TRP A 453 10.33 16.64 12.44
CA TRP A 453 11.42 16.31 13.35
C TRP A 453 11.85 14.84 13.29
N ALA A 454 10.96 13.93 12.90
CA ALA A 454 11.24 12.49 13.00
C ALA A 454 12.47 12.06 12.18
N THR A 455 12.59 12.51 10.92
CA THR A 455 13.73 12.17 10.07
C THR A 455 15.06 12.66 10.63
N ARG A 456 15.08 13.89 11.18
CA ARG A 456 16.30 14.51 11.70
C ARG A 456 16.93 13.73 12.84
N TYR A 457 16.10 13.11 13.68
CA TYR A 457 16.51 12.35 14.86
C TYR A 457 16.46 10.84 14.63
N GLY A 458 16.46 10.41 13.36
CA GLY A 458 16.43 9.00 12.94
C GLY A 458 15.00 8.46 12.89
N LEU A 459 14.56 8.07 11.69
CA LEU A 459 13.24 7.45 11.51
C LEU A 459 13.10 6.17 12.32
N GLU A 460 14.13 5.32 12.30
CA GLU A 460 14.20 4.06 13.07
C GLU A 460 14.40 4.26 14.58
N SER A 461 14.62 5.49 15.02
CA SER A 461 14.77 5.86 16.43
C SER A 461 13.49 6.48 16.96
N THR A 462 13.02 7.55 16.32
CA THR A 462 11.83 8.30 16.72
C THR A 462 10.56 7.44 16.65
N VAL A 463 10.51 6.48 15.72
CA VAL A 463 9.41 5.51 15.63
C VAL A 463 9.25 4.70 16.91
N ASN A 464 10.35 4.37 17.58
CA ASN A 464 10.36 3.48 18.74
C ASN A 464 9.78 4.11 20.01
N LEU A 465 9.46 5.40 20.01
CA LEU A 465 8.69 6.01 21.11
C LEU A 465 7.29 5.39 21.24
N ILE A 466 6.67 4.98 20.13
CA ILE A 466 5.34 4.33 20.14
C ILE A 466 5.38 2.94 20.79
N PRO A 467 6.19 1.96 20.33
CA PRO A 467 6.25 0.65 20.96
C PRO A 467 6.70 0.72 22.42
N LEU A 468 7.59 1.65 22.80
CA LEU A 468 7.95 1.88 24.20
C LEU A 468 6.76 2.34 25.04
N PHE A 469 6.02 3.34 24.58
CA PHE A 469 4.83 3.83 25.27
C PHE A 469 3.75 2.76 25.39
N VAL A 470 3.46 2.02 24.32
CA VAL A 470 2.44 0.97 24.30
C VAL A 470 2.83 -0.18 25.24
N ALA A 471 4.10 -0.60 25.24
CA ALA A 471 4.61 -1.63 26.13
C ALA A 471 4.43 -1.24 27.61
N GLU A 472 4.77 -0.01 27.96
CA GLU A 472 4.64 0.45 29.34
C GLU A 472 3.18 0.66 29.74
N THR A 473 2.37 1.29 28.88
CA THR A 473 0.99 1.65 29.21
C THR A 473 0.09 0.42 29.31
N LEU A 474 0.28 -0.57 28.42
CA LEU A 474 -0.61 -1.73 28.35
C LEU A 474 -0.07 -2.96 29.06
N ARG A 475 1.26 -3.10 29.22
CA ARG A 475 1.87 -4.26 29.89
C ARG A 475 2.60 -3.92 31.18
N GLY A 476 2.73 -2.63 31.54
CA GLY A 476 3.56 -2.22 32.67
C GLY A 476 5.06 -2.47 32.46
N GLN A 477 5.50 -2.62 31.22
CA GLN A 477 6.87 -3.01 30.88
C GLN A 477 7.63 -1.87 30.19
N PRO A 478 8.51 -1.14 30.91
CA PRO A 478 9.36 -0.13 30.29
C PRO A 478 10.50 -0.82 29.50
N ALA A 479 10.27 -1.07 28.21
CA ALA A 479 11.07 -2.01 27.42
C ALA A 479 12.55 -1.64 27.18
N LEU A 480 13.02 -0.46 27.61
CA LEU A 480 14.46 -0.13 27.62
C LEU A 480 15.17 -0.50 28.93
N ILE A 481 14.43 -0.69 30.03
CA ILE A 481 15.03 -0.97 31.35
C ILE A 481 15.62 -2.39 31.37
N GLY A 482 16.85 -2.51 31.86
CA GLY A 482 17.57 -3.78 31.95
C GLY A 482 18.22 -4.20 30.63
N THR A 483 18.34 -3.30 29.65
CA THR A 483 18.94 -3.59 28.32
C THR A 483 20.36 -3.04 28.18
N LEU A 484 20.84 -2.25 29.15
CA LEU A 484 22.11 -1.52 29.13
C LEU A 484 22.20 -0.46 28.02
N ARG A 485 21.09 -0.12 27.35
CA ARG A 485 21.10 0.85 26.24
C ARG A 485 21.44 2.25 26.74
N PHE A 486 20.87 2.69 27.86
CA PHE A 486 21.21 3.98 28.48
C PHE A 486 22.68 4.03 28.86
N SER A 487 23.15 3.01 29.59
CA SER A 487 24.54 2.88 30.03
C SER A 487 25.53 2.96 28.86
N LYS A 488 25.28 2.21 27.77
CA LYS A 488 26.12 2.19 26.58
C LYS A 488 26.14 3.53 25.84
N ALA A 489 25.00 4.17 25.70
CA ALA A 489 24.90 5.45 25.00
C ALA A 489 25.56 6.58 25.81
N ILE A 490 25.33 6.64 27.12
CA ILE A 490 25.96 7.61 28.03
C ILE A 490 27.50 7.46 28.02
N ALA A 491 28.02 6.24 27.96
CA ALA A 491 29.47 5.99 27.92
C ALA A 491 30.16 6.53 26.66
N LYS A 492 29.42 6.83 25.58
CA LYS A 492 29.96 7.47 24.38
C LYS A 492 30.10 8.99 24.51
N LEU A 493 29.37 9.61 25.45
CA LEU A 493 29.33 11.05 25.61
C LEU A 493 30.66 11.60 26.15
N GLY A 494 31.08 12.75 25.63
CA GLY A 494 32.30 13.42 26.05
C GLY A 494 32.70 14.53 25.08
N PRO A 495 33.81 15.24 25.35
CA PRO A 495 34.31 16.28 24.45
C PRO A 495 34.52 15.74 23.03
N GLY A 496 33.88 16.36 22.03
CA GLY A 496 34.01 16.01 20.63
C GLY A 496 33.03 14.95 20.11
N PHE A 497 32.15 14.41 20.95
CA PHE A 497 31.01 13.60 20.51
C PHE A 497 30.07 14.44 19.65
N ASP A 498 29.77 13.95 18.45
CA ASP A 498 28.93 14.62 17.46
C ASP A 498 27.69 13.77 17.19
N PHE A 499 26.50 14.35 17.37
CA PHE A 499 25.24 13.59 17.27
C PHE A 499 24.98 13.01 15.88
N ASP A 500 25.47 13.67 14.83
CA ASP A 500 25.19 13.25 13.46
C ASP A 500 26.17 12.18 12.99
N ARG A 501 27.44 12.31 13.39
CA ARG A 501 28.51 11.39 13.04
C ARG A 501 28.56 10.16 13.94
N ASP A 502 28.37 10.33 15.24
CA ASP A 502 28.72 9.30 16.23
C ASP A 502 27.51 8.57 16.82
N ALA A 503 26.30 9.17 16.77
CA ALA A 503 25.10 8.55 17.33
C ALA A 503 24.42 7.59 16.34
N ASP A 504 24.29 6.31 16.74
CA ASP A 504 23.52 5.31 16.01
C ASP A 504 22.01 5.38 16.34
N LYS A 505 21.22 4.45 15.77
CA LYS A 505 19.77 4.43 15.98
C LYS A 505 19.36 4.27 17.45
N GLU A 506 20.13 3.54 18.25
CA GLU A 506 19.82 3.29 19.66
C GLU A 506 20.22 4.50 20.50
N ASP A 507 21.36 5.13 20.19
CA ASP A 507 21.80 6.36 20.86
C ASP A 507 20.76 7.49 20.69
N LYS A 508 20.25 7.67 19.47
CA LYS A 508 19.21 8.67 19.16
C LYS A 508 17.90 8.37 19.86
N LEU A 509 17.55 7.09 20.03
CA LEU A 509 16.39 6.68 20.83
C LEU A 509 16.61 7.00 22.31
N VAL A 510 17.81 6.74 22.85
CA VAL A 510 18.16 7.07 24.24
C VAL A 510 18.11 8.58 24.48
N PHE A 511 18.68 9.39 23.59
CA PHE A 511 18.61 10.87 23.64
C PHE A 511 17.19 11.38 23.87
N LEU A 512 16.21 10.81 23.15
CA LEU A 512 14.80 11.15 23.30
C LEU A 512 14.23 10.55 24.59
N ALA A 513 14.37 9.23 24.77
CA ALA A 513 13.76 8.51 25.89
C ALA A 513 14.24 8.99 27.26
N GLN A 514 15.47 9.53 27.37
CA GLN A 514 15.99 10.16 28.58
C GLN A 514 15.05 11.25 29.11
N LEU A 515 14.39 12.03 28.24
CA LEU A 515 13.49 13.10 28.68
C LEU A 515 12.28 12.57 29.45
N ARG A 516 11.74 11.41 29.06
CA ARG A 516 10.65 10.75 29.79
C ARG A 516 11.06 10.35 31.21
N TYR A 517 12.32 9.94 31.41
CA TYR A 517 12.84 9.56 32.73
C TYR A 517 13.40 10.73 33.54
N ALA A 518 13.90 11.77 32.87
CA ALA A 518 14.35 13.00 33.50
C ALA A 518 13.18 13.77 34.11
N PHE A 519 12.02 13.77 33.45
CA PHE A 519 10.83 14.51 33.89
C PHE A 519 9.66 13.55 34.13
N PRO A 520 9.76 12.64 35.12
CA PRO A 520 8.79 11.57 35.32
C PRO A 520 7.38 12.06 35.66
N GLU A 521 7.25 13.28 36.20
CA GLU A 521 5.95 13.93 36.45
C GLU A 521 5.19 14.27 35.16
N GLN A 522 5.90 14.43 34.05
CA GLN A 522 5.33 14.61 32.72
C GLN A 522 5.34 13.30 31.93
N GLY A 523 6.42 12.53 32.03
CA GLY A 523 6.58 11.23 31.37
C GLY A 523 6.34 11.32 29.86
N TRP A 524 5.47 10.45 29.35
CA TRP A 524 5.15 10.38 27.92
C TRP A 524 4.34 11.57 27.39
N GLU A 525 3.76 12.38 28.27
CA GLU A 525 3.03 13.60 27.88
C GLU A 525 3.92 14.57 27.09
N ILE A 526 5.23 14.54 27.33
CA ILE A 526 6.23 15.34 26.61
C ILE A 526 6.08 15.15 25.10
N PHE A 527 6.08 13.90 24.62
CA PHE A 527 6.00 13.61 23.20
C PHE A 527 4.60 13.86 22.63
N ARG A 528 3.55 13.61 23.42
CA ARG A 528 2.17 13.96 23.03
C ARG A 528 2.04 15.46 22.79
N ARG A 529 2.51 16.28 23.73
CA ARG A 529 2.50 17.74 23.62
C ARG A 529 3.38 18.20 22.46
N LEU A 530 4.58 17.66 22.30
CA LEU A 530 5.45 17.98 21.18
C LEU A 530 4.75 17.79 19.82
N ASN A 531 4.13 16.64 19.60
CA ASN A 531 3.39 16.35 18.36
C ASN A 531 2.19 17.29 18.17
N ARG A 532 1.56 17.78 19.25
CA ARG A 532 0.53 18.81 19.17
C ARG A 532 1.12 20.17 18.79
N ARG A 533 2.19 20.62 19.46
CA ARG A 533 2.85 21.91 19.19
C ARG A 533 3.27 22.05 17.73
N TYR A 534 3.85 21.00 17.14
CA TYR A 534 4.18 21.01 15.71
C TYR A 534 2.96 21.20 14.80
N ARG A 535 1.82 20.58 15.11
CA ARG A 535 0.56 20.77 14.37
C ARG A 535 -0.10 22.13 14.61
N GLU A 536 0.25 22.81 15.69
CA GLU A 536 -0.26 24.15 16.01
C GLU A 536 0.49 25.27 15.29
N LEU A 537 1.71 25.01 14.81
CA LEU A 537 2.48 25.95 13.99
C LEU A 537 1.73 26.30 12.70
N PRO A 538 1.89 27.53 12.17
CA PRO A 538 1.48 27.88 10.82
C PRO A 538 2.02 26.91 9.75
N ALA A 539 1.23 26.67 8.70
CA ALA A 539 1.57 25.67 7.69
C ALA A 539 2.81 26.05 6.86
N ASP A 540 3.07 27.34 6.66
CA ASP A 540 4.28 27.87 6.05
C ASP A 540 5.51 27.65 6.94
N GLU A 541 5.38 27.81 8.26
CA GLU A 541 6.44 27.49 9.20
C GLU A 541 6.75 25.99 9.20
N GLN A 542 5.72 25.12 9.25
CA GLN A 542 5.88 23.67 9.11
C GLN A 542 6.61 23.29 7.80
N ARG A 543 6.26 23.92 6.67
CA ARG A 543 6.94 23.69 5.39
C ARG A 543 8.39 24.16 5.42
N ALA A 544 8.68 25.29 6.05
CA ALA A 544 10.04 25.80 6.16
C ALA A 544 10.91 24.91 7.06
N ILE A 545 10.35 24.31 8.11
CA ILE A 545 11.00 23.28 8.91
C ILE A 545 11.31 22.06 8.03
N CYS A 546 10.34 21.56 7.28
CA CYS A 546 10.55 20.42 6.38
C CYS A 546 11.61 20.66 5.28
N ALA A 547 11.93 21.92 4.98
CA ALA A 547 12.91 22.29 3.97
C ALA A 547 14.33 22.53 4.53
N SER A 548 14.55 22.42 5.85
CA SER A 548 15.83 22.76 6.47
C SER A 548 16.12 21.93 7.72
N GLU A 549 17.17 21.11 7.66
CA GLU A 549 17.63 20.31 8.80
C GLU A 549 18.02 21.18 10.01
N ALA A 550 18.65 22.33 9.76
CA ALA A 550 18.98 23.30 10.82
C ALA A 550 17.71 23.80 11.53
N ARG A 551 16.63 24.07 10.78
CA ARG A 551 15.35 24.45 11.39
C ARG A 551 14.69 23.29 12.13
N GLN A 552 14.82 22.05 11.67
CA GLN A 552 14.32 20.87 12.39
C GLN A 552 14.99 20.74 13.76
N VAL A 553 16.32 20.94 13.83
CA VAL A 553 17.08 20.91 15.08
C VAL A 553 16.64 22.01 16.03
N ASP A 554 16.71 23.26 15.57
CA ASP A 554 16.40 24.44 16.40
C ASP A 554 14.95 24.40 16.90
N THR A 555 14.01 24.02 16.03
CA THR A 555 12.59 23.95 16.41
C THR A 555 12.33 22.84 17.42
N LEU A 556 12.96 21.66 17.26
CA LEU A 556 12.78 20.59 18.24
C LEU A 556 13.29 21.01 19.62
N PHE A 557 14.49 21.60 19.66
CA PHE A 557 15.09 22.11 20.88
C PHE A 557 14.19 23.14 21.58
N GLU A 558 13.71 24.13 20.83
CA GLU A 558 12.83 25.18 21.35
C GLU A 558 11.49 24.62 21.85
N LEU A 559 10.85 23.76 21.07
CA LEU A 559 9.55 23.19 21.44
C LEU A 559 9.66 22.22 22.63
N LEU A 560 10.71 21.40 22.71
CA LEU A 560 10.92 20.52 23.86
C LEU A 560 11.21 21.32 25.14
N SER A 561 12.01 22.39 25.04
CA SER A 561 12.26 23.27 26.19
C SER A 561 10.97 23.89 26.72
N ASP A 562 10.09 24.36 25.82
CA ASP A 562 8.77 24.89 26.18
C ASP A 562 7.84 23.82 26.77
N VAL A 563 7.79 22.65 26.14
CA VAL A 563 6.90 21.55 26.54
C VAL A 563 7.26 21.05 27.93
N VAL A 564 8.55 20.88 28.21
CA VAL A 564 9.07 20.44 29.50
C VAL A 564 9.05 21.58 30.54
N GLY A 565 9.10 22.84 30.09
CA GLY A 565 9.20 24.02 30.95
C GLY A 565 10.58 24.15 31.61
N ARG A 566 11.63 23.72 30.89
CA ARG A 566 13.03 23.75 31.33
C ARG A 566 13.95 24.14 30.16
N ASP A 567 15.03 24.84 30.45
CA ASP A 567 16.07 25.09 29.44
C ASP A 567 16.86 23.80 29.17
N LEU A 568 16.64 23.17 28.02
CA LEU A 568 17.30 21.93 27.63
C LEU A 568 18.66 22.14 26.93
N SER A 569 19.24 23.34 26.98
CA SER A 569 20.49 23.67 26.26
C SER A 569 21.60 22.67 26.58
N LEU A 570 21.81 22.35 27.87
CA LEU A 570 22.84 21.40 28.28
C LEU A 570 22.54 19.96 27.83
N HIS A 571 21.26 19.56 27.74
CA HIS A 571 20.89 18.25 27.20
C HIS A 571 21.36 18.10 25.75
N PHE A 572 21.01 19.07 24.91
CA PHE A 572 21.32 19.04 23.49
C PHE A 572 22.83 19.19 23.23
N LEU A 573 23.50 20.11 23.93
CA LEU A 573 24.92 20.37 23.75
C LEU A 573 25.80 19.19 24.19
N ASN A 574 25.48 18.52 25.30
CA ASN A 574 26.27 17.35 25.75
C ASN A 574 26.03 16.11 24.88
N TRP A 575 24.88 16.03 24.21
CA TRP A 575 24.64 15.03 23.18
C TRP A 575 25.26 15.39 21.81
N GLY A 576 25.94 16.53 21.69
CA GLY A 576 26.58 16.96 20.45
C GLY A 576 25.59 17.34 19.35
N VAL A 577 24.35 17.71 19.70
CA VAL A 577 23.34 18.13 18.73
C VAL A 577 23.68 19.55 18.24
N PRO A 578 23.76 19.82 16.93
CA PRO A 578 24.22 21.11 16.39
C PRO A 578 23.12 22.18 16.45
N VAL A 579 22.70 22.56 17.66
CA VAL A 579 21.74 23.65 17.91
C VAL A 579 22.40 25.00 17.61
N SER A 580 21.70 25.89 16.90
CA SER A 580 22.26 27.19 16.55
C SER A 580 22.37 28.12 17.76
N ALA A 581 23.36 29.01 17.74
CA ALA A 581 23.50 30.06 18.75
C ALA A 581 22.25 30.95 18.85
N ALA A 582 21.53 31.15 17.74
CA ALA A 582 20.30 31.92 17.73
C ALA A 582 19.17 31.20 18.48
N ALA A 583 19.06 29.86 18.35
CA ALA A 583 18.07 29.09 19.09
C ALA A 583 18.40 29.04 20.59
N LEU A 584 19.67 28.84 20.96
CA LEU A 584 20.13 28.93 22.35
C LEU A 584 19.78 30.29 22.98
N ALA A 585 20.03 31.39 22.26
CA ALA A 585 19.67 32.73 22.73
C ALA A 585 18.15 32.91 22.87
N ARG A 586 17.35 32.36 21.94
CA ARG A 586 15.87 32.40 22.04
C ARG A 586 15.36 31.63 23.26
N VAL A 587 15.88 30.44 23.56
CA VAL A 587 15.48 29.68 24.75
C VAL A 587 15.95 30.37 26.02
N GLY A 588 17.20 30.85 26.07
CA GLY A 588 17.71 31.60 27.23
C GLY A 588 16.89 32.85 27.55
N ALA A 589 16.43 33.58 26.51
CA ALA A 589 15.56 34.75 26.68
C ALA A 589 14.17 34.43 27.25
N ARG A 590 13.71 33.17 27.23
CA ARG A 590 12.44 32.74 27.84
C ARG A 590 12.53 32.65 29.37
N GLY A 591 13.73 32.63 29.95
CA GLY A 591 13.92 32.57 31.40
C GLY A 591 13.44 31.25 32.02
N LEU A 592 13.43 30.15 31.25
CA LEU A 592 13.08 28.83 31.77
C LEU A 592 14.14 28.37 32.77
N PRO A 593 13.76 27.76 33.91
CA PRO A 593 14.75 27.25 34.85
C PRO A 593 15.53 26.09 34.23
N ALA A 594 16.81 25.99 34.55
CA ALA A 594 17.62 24.84 34.17
C ALA A 594 17.14 23.58 34.92
N PRO A 595 17.29 22.38 34.34
CA PRO A 595 17.16 21.13 35.08
C PRO A 595 18.09 21.10 36.29
N THR A 596 17.65 20.54 37.42
CA THR A 596 18.44 20.48 38.66
C THR A 596 19.48 19.36 38.67
N PHE A 597 19.59 18.60 37.59
CA PHE A 597 20.49 17.46 37.40
C PHE A 597 20.86 17.34 35.91
N PRO A 598 21.96 16.65 35.56
CA PRO A 598 22.38 16.48 34.18
C PRO A 598 21.46 15.50 33.43
N THR A 599 20.50 16.02 32.67
CA THR A 599 19.49 15.21 31.96
C THR A 599 20.10 14.21 30.96
N TRP A 600 21.25 14.55 30.36
CA TRP A 600 21.97 13.69 29.41
C TRP A 600 22.68 12.50 30.07
N LEU A 601 22.76 12.46 31.41
CA LEU A 601 23.29 11.34 32.18
C LEU A 601 22.19 10.54 32.88
N VAL A 602 20.91 10.85 32.65
CA VAL A 602 19.81 10.10 33.26
C VAL A 602 19.86 8.66 32.75
N ASN A 603 19.99 7.75 33.71
CA ASN A 603 19.92 6.32 33.51
C ASN A 603 18.89 5.74 34.50
N PRO A 604 17.76 5.22 34.02
CA PRO A 604 16.72 4.63 34.87
C PRO A 604 17.00 3.18 35.30
N GLU A 605 18.14 2.61 34.89
CA GLU A 605 18.59 1.24 35.23
C GLU A 605 19.32 1.14 36.57
#